data_AF-A0A8S9JL33-F1
#
_entry.id   AF-A0A8S9JL33-F1
#
_cell.length_a   1.000
_cell.length_b   1.000
_cell.length_c   1.000
_cell.angle_alpha   90.00
_cell.angle_beta   90.00
_cell.angle_gamma   90.00
#
_symmetry.space_group_name_H-M   'P 1'
#
loop_
_entity.id
_entity.type
_entity.pdbx_description
1 polymer ?
#
loop_
_entity_poly.entity_id
_entity_poly.type
_entity_poly.pdbx_seq_one_letter_code
_entity_poly.pdbx_strand_id
1 'polypeptide(L)'
;MACHLLQPGVMGTHDEETRKFFKHSSVKCILSPRYASNKLGLFKQQAINGLFTRVSVWHGWYLNQVVGTLFTHHQKCVLVDTQAVGSNRKVTAFIGGIDLCDGRYDTPEHRIFHDLDTVFKDDFHNPTFPSGAIAPRQPWHDMHCRLDGPAAYDVLINFEQRWRKATRWKEFNLNGKTLWQDDSLLRIGRISWILNPKFKYRIDGVSHVPEDDPIVYVSNEDNPENWHVQVFRSIDSGSVKGFPKFENDAEALHLEYDKRLVVDKSIQTAYIQIIRSAQHFIYIENQYFLGSSYAWLDYNDAGADNLIPMELALKITSKIRAKERFAVYVVIPMWPEGDPKSGPMQEILYWQSQTMQMMYDVIARELKSVQSNAHPLDYLNFYCLGKREQFPDHDMPATNVTDSYKFKRFMIYVHAKGMVVDDEYVLMGSANINQRSMAGTKDTEIAM
;
A
#
# COMPACT_ATOMS: atom_id res chain seq x y z
N MET A 1 7.37 -5.54 2.11
CA MET A 1 7.97 -5.42 3.45
C MET A 1 9.23 -4.57 3.36
N ALA A 2 9.24 -3.46 4.09
CA ALA A 2 10.38 -2.56 4.14
C ALA A 2 10.42 -1.71 5.42
N CYS A 3 11.60 -1.76 6.02
CA CYS A 3 12.38 -0.68 6.65
C CYS A 3 12.13 -0.36 8.13
N HIS A 4 13.18 -0.62 8.92
CA HIS A 4 13.44 -0.10 10.25
C HIS A 4 13.34 1.43 10.34
N LEU A 5 12.35 1.92 11.09
CA LEU A 5 12.51 3.14 11.87
C LEU A 5 12.90 2.70 13.29
N LEU A 6 14.09 3.13 13.74
CA LEU A 6 14.71 2.81 15.04
C LEU A 6 14.01 3.50 16.23
N GLN A 7 12.68 3.45 16.29
CA GLN A 7 11.94 3.65 17.53
C GLN A 7 11.05 2.42 17.75
N PRO A 8 11.08 1.80 18.96
CA PRO A 8 10.09 0.80 19.32
C PRO A 8 8.70 1.41 19.15
N GLY A 9 7.90 0.88 18.22
CA GLY A 9 6.48 1.24 18.08
C GLY A 9 6.03 1.93 16.79
N VAL A 10 6.87 2.13 15.77
CA VAL A 10 6.36 2.65 14.46
C VAL A 10 6.45 1.63 13.33
N MET A 11 7.49 0.79 13.26
CA MET A 11 7.52 -0.36 12.33
C MET A 11 8.34 -1.52 12.92
N GLY A 12 7.64 -2.50 13.50
CA GLY A 12 8.22 -3.77 13.99
C GLY A 12 8.40 -4.81 12.88
N THR A 13 9.00 -4.44 11.75
CA THR A 13 9.18 -5.38 10.61
C THR A 13 10.25 -6.44 10.92
N HIS A 14 10.02 -7.68 10.46
CA HIS A 14 10.94 -8.83 10.62
C HIS A 14 11.82 -9.09 9.37
N ASP A 15 12.19 -8.04 8.63
CA ASP A 15 12.88 -8.15 7.34
C ASP A 15 14.21 -8.92 7.43
N GLU A 16 15.06 -8.53 8.40
CA GLU A 16 16.39 -9.11 8.59
C GLU A 16 16.32 -10.52 9.21
N GLU A 17 15.40 -10.75 10.13
CA GLU A 17 15.11 -12.07 10.70
C GLU A 17 14.68 -13.03 9.60
N THR A 18 13.77 -12.60 8.73
CA THR A 18 13.26 -13.39 7.59
C THR A 18 14.39 -13.73 6.61
N ARG A 19 15.26 -12.75 6.28
CA ARG A 19 16.43 -13.03 5.44
C ARG A 19 17.36 -14.06 6.09
N LYS A 20 17.64 -13.92 7.38
CA LYS A 20 18.50 -14.85 8.12
C LYS A 20 17.90 -16.25 8.15
N PHE A 21 16.58 -16.37 8.36
CA PHE A 21 15.85 -17.63 8.33
C PHE A 21 16.05 -18.38 7.01
N PHE A 22 15.92 -17.69 5.87
CA PHE A 22 16.08 -18.31 4.55
C PHE A 22 17.52 -18.45 4.05
N LYS A 23 18.52 -17.88 4.73
CA LYS A 23 19.91 -17.76 4.26
C LYS A 23 20.54 -19.08 3.79
N HIS A 24 20.17 -20.19 4.42
CA HIS A 24 20.71 -21.53 4.15
C HIS A 24 19.69 -22.47 3.49
N SER A 25 18.58 -21.94 3.00
CA SER A 25 17.53 -22.68 2.29
C SER A 25 17.64 -22.51 0.77
N SER A 26 16.77 -23.20 0.02
CA SER A 26 16.59 -22.96 -1.42
C SER A 26 15.88 -21.64 -1.73
N VAL A 27 15.19 -21.05 -0.76
CA VAL A 27 14.44 -19.79 -0.93
C VAL A 27 15.40 -18.62 -1.14
N LYS A 28 15.16 -17.83 -2.19
CA LYS A 28 15.93 -16.62 -2.49
C LYS A 28 15.27 -15.39 -1.86
N CYS A 29 15.62 -15.11 -0.61
CA CYS A 29 15.18 -13.90 0.09
C CYS A 29 16.13 -12.72 -0.18
N ILE A 30 15.60 -11.61 -0.70
CA ILE A 30 16.35 -10.39 -1.03
C ILE A 30 15.77 -9.21 -0.25
N LEU A 31 16.62 -8.52 0.51
CA LEU A 31 16.26 -7.23 1.09
C LEU A 31 16.32 -6.16 -0.01
N SER A 32 15.20 -5.47 -0.19
CA SER A 32 15.06 -4.41 -1.20
C SER A 32 15.01 -3.05 -0.48
N PRO A 33 16.08 -2.26 -0.51
CA PRO A 33 16.06 -0.92 0.09
C PRO A 33 15.30 0.07 -0.79
N ARG A 34 14.51 0.95 -0.16
CA ARG A 34 13.78 2.03 -0.85
C ARG A 34 14.41 3.39 -0.56
N TYR A 35 15.04 3.97 -1.57
CA TYR A 35 15.68 5.28 -1.46
C TYR A 35 14.75 6.40 -1.91
N ALA A 36 14.66 7.45 -1.10
CA ALA A 36 13.97 8.68 -1.47
C ALA A 36 14.66 9.37 -2.65
N SER A 37 13.87 9.96 -3.54
CA SER A 37 14.35 10.73 -4.69
C SER A 37 14.91 12.09 -4.25
N ASN A 38 16.17 12.15 -3.82
CA ASN A 38 16.89 13.41 -3.61
C ASN A 38 18.28 13.39 -4.28
N LYS A 39 18.83 14.58 -4.60
CA LYS A 39 20.13 14.80 -5.28
C LYS A 39 21.30 13.98 -4.70
N LEU A 40 21.24 13.58 -3.43
CA LEU A 40 22.25 12.76 -2.75
C LEU A 40 22.03 11.24 -2.87
N GLY A 41 20.89 10.76 -3.38
CA GLY A 41 20.58 9.33 -3.49
C GLY A 41 21.52 8.59 -4.43
N LEU A 42 21.92 9.22 -5.55
CA LEU A 42 22.91 8.66 -6.48
C LEU A 42 24.32 8.59 -5.86
N PHE A 43 24.72 9.60 -5.07
CA PHE A 43 26.03 9.63 -4.40
C PHE A 43 26.10 8.76 -3.14
N LYS A 44 25.01 8.65 -2.36
CA LYS A 44 24.92 7.74 -1.20
C LYS A 44 24.84 6.27 -1.61
N GLN A 45 24.28 5.97 -2.78
CA GLN A 45 24.31 4.63 -3.37
C GLN A 45 25.76 4.17 -3.71
N GLN A 46 26.70 5.13 -3.85
CA GLN A 46 28.13 4.86 -4.06
C GLN A 46 28.97 4.92 -2.77
N ALA A 47 28.67 5.83 -1.83
CA ALA A 47 29.59 6.14 -0.72
C ALA A 47 29.58 5.16 0.48
N ILE A 48 28.50 4.39 0.71
CA ILE A 48 28.41 3.49 1.88
C ILE A 48 29.09 2.13 1.61
N ASN A 49 29.40 1.81 0.35
CA ASN A 49 29.97 0.51 -0.05
C ASN A 49 31.51 0.48 -0.06
N GLY A 50 32.18 1.47 0.53
CA GLY A 50 33.64 1.52 0.50
C GLY A 50 34.25 2.39 1.57
N LEU A 51 34.10 2.05 2.86
CA LEU A 51 35.11 2.40 3.87
C LEU A 51 34.94 1.65 5.20
N PHE A 52 35.57 0.48 5.32
CA PHE A 52 36.13 0.03 6.59
C PHE A 52 37.46 0.77 6.79
N THR A 53 37.44 1.98 7.33
CA THR A 53 38.65 2.52 7.97
C THR A 53 38.30 3.27 9.25
N ARG A 54 38.89 2.79 10.35
CA ARG A 54 38.98 3.47 11.64
C ARG A 54 39.58 4.86 11.42
N VAL A 55 38.84 5.93 11.73
CA VAL A 55 39.45 7.23 12.06
C VAL A 55 38.64 7.91 13.16
N SER A 56 39.37 8.32 14.19
CA SER A 56 38.95 9.03 15.39
C SER A 56 38.80 10.54 15.13
N VAL A 57 37.75 11.12 15.71
CA VAL A 57 37.56 12.53 16.18
C VAL A 57 37.58 13.69 15.15
N TRP A 58 36.48 14.44 15.02
CA TRP A 58 36.29 15.83 15.51
C TRP A 58 34.98 16.46 14.98
N HIS A 59 34.31 17.19 15.88
CA HIS A 59 33.01 17.86 15.83
C HIS A 59 32.56 18.43 14.47
N GLY A 60 31.34 18.07 14.02
CA GLY A 60 30.64 18.79 12.93
C GLY A 60 29.66 18.00 12.05
N TRP A 61 29.50 16.69 12.23
CA TRP A 61 28.82 15.82 11.23
C TRP A 61 27.50 15.15 11.67
N TYR A 62 26.89 15.58 12.78
CA TYR A 62 25.73 14.87 13.35
C TYR A 62 24.39 15.05 12.61
N LEU A 63 24.28 15.94 11.60
CA LEU A 63 23.01 16.13 10.87
C LEU A 63 22.83 15.26 9.60
N ASN A 64 23.89 14.64 9.06
CA ASN A 64 23.82 14.05 7.70
C ASN A 64 23.82 12.52 7.63
N GLN A 65 23.95 11.82 8.77
CA GLN A 65 23.82 10.35 8.85
C GLN A 65 22.37 9.85 9.02
N VAL A 66 21.39 10.74 9.26
CA VAL A 66 20.00 10.34 9.59
C VAL A 66 19.13 10.00 8.36
N VAL A 67 19.59 10.27 7.14
CA VAL A 67 18.77 10.09 5.92
C VAL A 67 19.19 8.84 5.15
N GLY A 68 18.75 7.68 5.63
CA GLY A 68 18.74 6.42 4.90
C GLY A 68 17.35 5.82 5.04
N THR A 69 16.58 5.82 3.95
CA THR A 69 15.28 5.13 3.76
C THR A 69 14.11 5.59 4.66
N LEU A 70 13.52 6.77 4.38
CA LEU A 70 12.24 7.23 4.96
C LEU A 70 11.00 6.58 4.33
N PHE A 71 11.16 5.96 3.16
CA PHE A 71 10.10 5.34 2.36
C PHE A 71 10.30 3.84 2.24
N THR A 72 9.22 3.13 1.91
CA THR A 72 9.14 1.67 1.99
C THR A 72 8.69 1.05 0.65
N HIS A 73 9.01 -0.22 0.45
CA HIS A 73 8.30 -1.07 -0.50
C HIS A 73 7.05 -1.67 0.16
N HIS A 74 5.91 -1.05 -0.10
CA HIS A 74 4.65 -1.31 0.58
C HIS A 74 3.68 -2.20 -0.22
N GLN A 75 4.10 -2.69 -1.39
CA GLN A 75 3.38 -3.73 -2.15
C GLN A 75 3.34 -5.06 -1.38
N LYS A 76 2.15 -5.63 -1.22
CA LYS A 76 1.92 -7.02 -0.78
C LYS A 76 1.51 -7.84 -1.98
N CYS A 77 2.27 -8.88 -2.28
CA CYS A 77 2.09 -9.65 -3.49
C CYS A 77 2.54 -11.10 -3.31
N VAL A 78 1.70 -12.05 -3.73
CA VAL A 78 2.07 -13.45 -3.91
C VAL A 78 1.79 -13.84 -5.35
N LEU A 79 2.78 -14.45 -6.02
CA LEU A 79 2.66 -14.97 -7.38
C LEU A 79 2.96 -16.47 -7.34
N VAL A 80 2.05 -17.27 -7.87
CA VAL A 80 2.19 -18.73 -7.91
C VAL A 80 1.67 -19.27 -9.23
N ASP A 81 2.21 -20.40 -9.67
CA ASP A 81 1.61 -21.16 -10.75
C ASP A 81 0.51 -22.07 -10.21
N THR A 82 -0.70 -21.97 -10.75
CA THR A 82 -1.86 -22.78 -10.38
C THR A 82 -2.31 -23.67 -11.54
N GLN A 83 -3.22 -24.61 -11.25
CA GLN A 83 -3.77 -25.49 -12.26
C GLN A 83 -4.57 -24.68 -13.31
N ALA A 84 -4.27 -24.91 -14.58
CA ALA A 84 -5.06 -24.43 -15.71
C ALA A 84 -5.83 -25.59 -16.37
N VAL A 85 -6.44 -25.34 -17.53
CA VAL A 85 -7.16 -26.37 -18.29
C VAL A 85 -6.20 -27.49 -18.73
N GLY A 86 -6.62 -28.74 -18.54
CA GLY A 86 -5.83 -29.92 -18.90
C GLY A 86 -4.62 -30.12 -18.00
N SER A 87 -3.45 -30.40 -18.58
CA SER A 87 -2.19 -30.57 -17.84
C SER A 87 -1.36 -29.28 -17.76
N ASN A 88 -1.91 -28.15 -18.23
CA ASN A 88 -1.22 -26.87 -18.20
C ASN A 88 -1.35 -26.18 -16.84
N ARG A 89 -0.48 -25.21 -16.61
CA ARG A 89 -0.51 -24.30 -15.46
C ARG A 89 -0.72 -22.87 -15.91
N LYS A 90 -1.12 -21.99 -15.00
CA LYS A 90 -1.29 -20.54 -15.24
C LYS A 90 -0.68 -19.75 -14.10
N VAL A 91 -0.34 -18.48 -14.33
CA VAL A 91 0.02 -17.56 -13.25
C VAL A 91 -1.25 -17.09 -12.54
N THR A 92 -1.23 -17.13 -11.21
CA THR A 92 -2.23 -16.53 -10.33
C THR A 92 -1.51 -15.55 -9.41
N ALA A 93 -2.07 -14.36 -9.24
CA ALA A 93 -1.54 -13.33 -8.37
C ALA A 93 -2.48 -13.07 -7.19
N PHE A 94 -1.91 -12.61 -6.06
CA PHE A 94 -2.64 -12.09 -4.92
C PHE A 94 -2.05 -10.74 -4.55
N ILE A 95 -2.89 -9.72 -4.43
CA ILE A 95 -2.50 -8.37 -4.01
C ILE A 95 -3.53 -7.79 -3.05
N GLY A 96 -3.14 -6.82 -2.22
CA GLY A 96 -4.04 -6.18 -1.26
C GLY A 96 -3.31 -5.52 -0.10
N GLY A 97 -4.02 -5.39 1.04
CA GLY A 97 -3.49 -4.80 2.27
C GLY A 97 -2.76 -5.80 3.18
N ILE A 98 -3.09 -7.09 3.09
CA ILE A 98 -2.59 -8.14 4.00
C ILE A 98 -1.16 -8.58 3.66
N ASP A 99 -0.21 -8.32 4.56
CA ASP A 99 1.13 -8.92 4.55
C ASP A 99 1.10 -10.34 5.15
N LEU A 100 2.04 -11.20 4.75
CA LEU A 100 2.28 -12.49 5.40
C LEU A 100 3.19 -12.29 6.62
N CYS A 101 2.65 -11.70 7.68
CA CYS A 101 3.33 -11.48 8.96
C CYS A 101 2.36 -11.54 10.14
N ASP A 102 2.91 -11.38 11.34
CA ASP A 102 2.24 -11.43 12.64
C ASP A 102 1.08 -10.41 12.75
N GLY A 103 0.02 -10.80 13.45
CA GLY A 103 -1.13 -9.96 13.77
C GLY A 103 -2.14 -9.76 12.64
N ARG A 104 -1.91 -10.34 11.45
CA ARG A 104 -2.78 -10.16 10.27
C ARG A 104 -3.89 -11.19 10.18
N TYR A 105 -3.72 -12.35 10.82
CA TYR A 105 -4.75 -13.38 10.82
C TYR A 105 -5.94 -12.93 11.65
N ASP A 106 -7.12 -12.90 11.04
CA ASP A 106 -8.37 -12.58 11.70
C ASP A 106 -9.56 -13.15 10.94
N THR A 107 -10.73 -13.05 11.55
CA THR A 107 -12.03 -13.39 10.97
C THR A 107 -13.01 -12.24 11.24
N PRO A 108 -14.14 -12.14 10.50
CA PRO A 108 -15.11 -11.05 10.70
C PRO A 108 -15.69 -10.94 12.13
N GLU A 109 -15.56 -11.97 12.96
CA GLU A 109 -15.93 -11.93 14.37
C GLU A 109 -15.06 -10.94 15.17
N HIS A 110 -13.83 -10.68 14.72
CA HIS A 110 -12.88 -9.75 15.32
C HIS A 110 -12.79 -9.89 16.85
N ARG A 111 -12.59 -11.13 17.30
CA ARG A 111 -12.49 -11.50 18.73
C ARG A 111 -11.34 -10.74 19.40
N ILE A 112 -11.57 -10.21 20.59
CA ILE A 112 -10.58 -9.44 21.37
C ILE A 112 -10.12 -10.17 22.65
N PHE A 113 -10.94 -11.10 23.17
CA PHE A 113 -10.63 -11.90 24.37
C PHE A 113 -10.76 -13.41 24.17
N HIS A 114 -11.48 -13.88 23.16
CA HIS A 114 -11.61 -15.31 22.87
C HIS A 114 -10.47 -15.83 22.00
N ASP A 115 -10.13 -17.11 22.17
CA ASP A 115 -9.16 -17.85 21.37
C ASP A 115 -7.72 -17.33 21.45
N LEU A 116 -7.42 -16.57 22.50
CA LEU A 116 -6.06 -16.08 22.80
C LEU A 116 -5.08 -17.22 23.14
N ASP A 117 -5.58 -18.39 23.50
CA ASP A 117 -4.82 -19.60 23.81
C ASP A 117 -4.85 -20.64 22.67
N THR A 118 -5.60 -20.38 21.59
CA THR A 118 -5.72 -21.24 20.42
C THR A 118 -5.13 -20.55 19.17
N VAL A 119 -5.96 -20.00 18.29
CA VAL A 119 -5.53 -19.44 17.00
C VAL A 119 -4.67 -18.18 17.14
N PHE A 120 -4.76 -17.47 18.27
CA PHE A 120 -3.97 -16.25 18.52
C PHE A 120 -2.81 -16.43 19.52
N LYS A 121 -2.55 -17.65 20.00
CA LYS A 121 -1.58 -17.91 21.08
C LYS A 121 -0.18 -17.39 20.79
N ASP A 122 0.29 -17.63 19.58
CA ASP A 122 1.63 -17.22 19.12
C ASP A 122 1.55 -16.05 18.12
N ASP A 123 0.39 -15.40 18.04
CA ASP A 123 0.09 -14.29 17.11
C ASP A 123 -0.68 -13.15 17.80
N PHE A 124 -0.43 -12.96 19.11
CA PHE A 124 -1.02 -11.84 19.85
C PHE A 124 -0.37 -10.54 19.41
N HIS A 125 -1.18 -9.65 18.82
CA HIS A 125 -0.72 -8.35 18.33
C HIS A 125 -1.51 -7.21 18.97
N ASN A 126 -0.79 -6.28 19.63
CA ASN A 126 -1.34 -4.98 20.01
C ASN A 126 -0.20 -3.98 20.31
N PRO A 127 0.18 -3.14 19.34
CA PRO A 127 1.27 -2.16 19.51
C PRO A 127 0.81 -0.86 20.18
N THR A 128 -0.47 -0.72 20.53
CA THR A 128 -0.99 0.47 21.24
C THR A 128 -0.44 0.59 22.65
N PHE A 129 -0.19 -0.55 23.30
CA PHE A 129 0.23 -0.61 24.68
C PHE A 129 1.69 -1.10 24.80
N PRO A 130 2.41 -0.68 25.86
CA PRO A 130 3.75 -1.19 26.10
C PRO A 130 3.74 -2.71 26.35
N SER A 131 4.83 -3.37 25.96
CA SER A 131 5.02 -4.80 26.18
C SER A 131 4.81 -5.19 27.65
N GLY A 132 4.05 -6.26 27.87
CA GLY A 132 3.71 -6.77 29.21
C GLY A 132 2.45 -6.15 29.83
N ALA A 133 1.82 -5.16 29.19
CA ALA A 133 0.49 -4.69 29.60
C ALA A 133 -0.58 -5.75 29.30
N ILE A 134 -1.51 -5.95 30.25
CA ILE A 134 -2.67 -6.83 30.02
C ILE A 134 -3.72 -6.02 29.23
N ALA A 135 -3.86 -6.34 27.94
CA ALA A 135 -4.69 -5.65 26.98
C ALA A 135 -5.46 -6.64 26.08
N PRO A 136 -6.62 -6.25 25.51
CA PRO A 136 -7.19 -7.01 24.39
C PRO A 136 -6.19 -7.08 23.24
N ARG A 137 -6.24 -8.14 22.42
CA ARG A 137 -5.55 -8.08 21.13
C ARG A 137 -6.17 -6.99 20.25
N GLN A 138 -5.44 -6.50 19.26
CA GLN A 138 -5.95 -5.60 18.24
C GLN A 138 -6.47 -6.43 17.05
N PRO A 139 -7.78 -6.47 16.77
CA PRO A 139 -8.30 -7.11 15.58
C PRO A 139 -7.86 -6.40 14.30
N TRP A 140 -7.78 -7.15 13.20
CA TRP A 140 -7.27 -6.71 11.92
C TRP A 140 -8.36 -6.84 10.85
N HIS A 141 -8.91 -5.70 10.44
CA HIS A 141 -9.89 -5.61 9.35
C HIS A 141 -9.18 -5.13 8.08
N ASP A 142 -9.18 -5.94 7.04
CA ASP A 142 -8.41 -5.70 5.82
C ASP A 142 -9.05 -6.40 4.62
N MET A 143 -8.54 -6.10 3.43
CA MET A 143 -9.01 -6.65 2.17
C MET A 143 -7.84 -7.12 1.30
N HIS A 144 -8.06 -8.20 0.56
CA HIS A 144 -7.10 -8.81 -0.35
C HIS A 144 -7.84 -9.47 -1.52
N CYS A 145 -7.22 -9.54 -2.69
CA CYS A 145 -7.82 -10.17 -3.87
C CYS A 145 -6.90 -11.22 -4.47
N ARG A 146 -7.52 -12.15 -5.22
CA ARG A 146 -6.86 -13.09 -6.11
C ARG A 146 -7.17 -12.69 -7.54
N LEU A 147 -6.14 -12.56 -8.36
CA LEU A 147 -6.22 -12.26 -9.78
C LEU A 147 -5.81 -13.49 -10.59
N ASP A 148 -6.71 -13.87 -11.49
CA ASP A 148 -6.46 -14.81 -12.58
C ASP A 148 -6.66 -14.05 -13.90
N GLY A 149 -6.10 -14.56 -15.00
CA GLY A 149 -6.23 -13.93 -16.30
C GLY A 149 -5.07 -13.01 -16.66
N PRO A 150 -5.23 -12.15 -17.69
CA PRO A 150 -4.19 -11.23 -18.15
C PRO A 150 -3.59 -10.37 -17.02
N ALA A 151 -4.42 -9.83 -16.13
CA ALA A 151 -3.98 -8.98 -15.00
C ALA A 151 -2.97 -9.67 -14.06
N ALA A 152 -3.00 -11.00 -13.92
CA ALA A 152 -2.00 -11.73 -13.12
C ALA A 152 -0.59 -11.61 -13.72
N TYR A 153 -0.49 -11.50 -15.04
CA TYR A 153 0.79 -11.32 -15.75
C TYR A 153 1.30 -9.88 -15.64
N ASP A 154 0.43 -8.89 -15.45
CA ASP A 154 0.84 -7.51 -15.15
C ASP A 154 1.49 -7.41 -13.77
N VAL A 155 0.92 -8.09 -12.78
CA VAL A 155 1.54 -8.23 -11.45
C VAL A 155 2.89 -8.95 -11.54
N LEU A 156 3.00 -9.99 -12.39
CA LEU A 156 4.27 -10.64 -12.68
C LEU A 156 5.29 -9.68 -13.31
N ILE A 157 4.90 -8.89 -14.32
CA ILE A 157 5.78 -7.89 -14.95
C ILE A 157 6.30 -6.92 -13.89
N ASN A 158 5.43 -6.42 -13.01
CA ASN A 158 5.82 -5.58 -11.89
C ASN A 158 6.87 -6.26 -10.98
N PHE A 159 6.64 -7.52 -10.58
CA PHE A 159 7.58 -8.28 -9.77
C PHE A 159 8.93 -8.44 -10.49
N GLU A 160 8.94 -8.85 -11.75
CA GLU A 160 10.17 -9.06 -12.52
C GLU A 160 10.98 -7.75 -12.70
N GLN A 161 10.29 -6.63 -12.95
CA GLN A 161 10.91 -5.31 -13.07
C GLN A 161 11.64 -4.92 -11.77
N ARG A 162 10.99 -5.15 -10.61
CA ARG A 162 11.55 -4.89 -9.28
C ARG A 162 12.68 -5.87 -8.94
N TRP A 163 12.51 -7.16 -9.21
CA TRP A 163 13.52 -8.18 -9.00
C TRP A 163 14.84 -7.81 -9.68
N ARG A 164 14.77 -7.47 -10.97
CA ARG A 164 15.94 -7.07 -11.77
C ARG A 164 16.59 -5.79 -11.27
N LYS A 165 15.84 -4.90 -10.60
CA LYS A 165 16.40 -3.70 -9.97
C LYS A 165 17.13 -4.04 -8.68
N ALA A 166 16.52 -4.87 -7.83
CA ALA A 166 17.05 -5.26 -6.52
C ALA A 166 18.31 -6.14 -6.62
N THR A 167 18.43 -6.96 -7.67
CA THR A 167 19.54 -7.92 -7.84
C THR A 167 20.74 -7.40 -8.64
N ARG A 168 20.64 -6.22 -9.27
CA ARG A 168 21.63 -5.64 -10.20
C ARG A 168 23.09 -5.67 -9.72
N TRP A 169 23.37 -5.53 -8.43
CA TRP A 169 24.74 -5.45 -7.92
C TRP A 169 25.42 -6.81 -7.73
N LYS A 170 24.68 -7.93 -7.75
CA LYS A 170 25.28 -9.26 -7.83
C LYS A 170 25.95 -9.53 -9.19
N GLU A 171 25.57 -8.79 -10.24
CA GLU A 171 26.21 -8.89 -11.56
C GLU A 171 27.63 -8.28 -11.60
N PHE A 172 28.00 -7.43 -10.63
CA PHE A 172 29.25 -6.64 -10.66
C PHE A 172 30.39 -7.15 -9.75
N ASN A 173 30.24 -8.28 -9.06
CA ASN A 173 31.30 -8.84 -8.22
C ASN A 173 31.93 -10.10 -8.84
N LEU A 174 33.08 -9.91 -9.49
CA LEU A 174 34.32 -10.74 -9.51
C LEU A 174 35.04 -10.69 -10.89
N ASN A 175 36.23 -10.07 -10.90
CA ASN A 175 37.37 -10.37 -11.79
C ASN A 175 37.06 -10.83 -13.23
N GLY A 176 36.32 -10.02 -14.00
CA GLY A 176 36.22 -10.20 -15.46
C GLY A 176 35.56 -11.51 -15.93
N LYS A 177 34.93 -12.27 -15.03
CA LYS A 177 34.02 -13.36 -15.40
C LYS A 177 32.63 -12.95 -14.93
N THR A 178 31.83 -12.40 -15.84
CA THR A 178 30.39 -12.29 -15.65
C THR A 178 29.88 -13.68 -15.28
N LEU A 179 29.49 -13.88 -14.02
CA LEU A 179 28.80 -15.08 -13.61
C LEU A 179 27.43 -15.03 -14.31
N TRP A 180 27.33 -15.67 -15.47
CA TRP A 180 26.12 -15.79 -16.29
C TRP A 180 25.07 -16.69 -15.62
N GLN A 181 24.80 -16.51 -14.33
CA GLN A 181 23.84 -17.32 -13.57
C GLN A 181 23.20 -16.50 -12.45
N ASP A 182 22.36 -15.52 -12.78
CA ASP A 182 21.21 -15.23 -11.92
C ASP A 182 19.98 -15.91 -12.54
N ASP A 183 19.96 -17.25 -12.43
CA ASP A 183 18.90 -18.14 -12.95
C ASP A 183 17.70 -18.21 -11.98
N SER A 184 17.66 -17.36 -10.96
CA SER A 184 16.59 -17.38 -9.95
C SER A 184 15.28 -16.80 -10.44
N LEU A 185 15.33 -15.87 -11.41
CA LEU A 185 14.11 -15.35 -12.04
C LEU A 185 13.73 -16.26 -13.21
N LEU A 186 12.72 -17.10 -12.97
CA LEU A 186 12.18 -17.99 -13.99
C LEU A 186 11.72 -17.20 -15.22
N ARG A 187 12.12 -17.65 -16.40
CA ARG A 187 11.63 -17.10 -17.67
C ARG A 187 10.36 -17.85 -18.06
N ILE A 188 9.21 -17.43 -17.53
CA ILE A 188 7.95 -18.16 -17.67
C ILE A 188 7.60 -18.44 -19.15
N GLY A 189 7.88 -17.50 -20.06
CA GLY A 189 7.68 -17.72 -21.50
C GLY A 189 8.56 -18.80 -22.16
N ARG A 190 9.50 -19.41 -21.44
CA ARG A 190 10.26 -20.58 -21.90
C ARG A 190 9.71 -21.91 -21.36
N ILE A 191 8.72 -21.86 -20.47
CA ILE A 191 8.14 -23.03 -19.81
C ILE A 191 6.86 -23.41 -20.57
N SER A 192 6.98 -24.37 -21.47
CA SER A 192 5.90 -24.73 -22.42
C SER A 192 4.58 -25.19 -21.79
N TRP A 193 4.60 -25.68 -20.55
CA TRP A 193 3.41 -26.15 -19.82
C TRP A 193 2.77 -25.08 -18.93
N ILE A 194 3.32 -23.85 -18.90
CA ILE A 194 2.65 -22.70 -18.29
C ILE A 194 2.05 -21.88 -19.43
N LEU A 195 0.72 -21.73 -19.43
CA LEU A 195 0.01 -20.84 -20.34
C LEU A 195 0.58 -19.44 -20.16
N ASN A 196 0.87 -18.76 -21.27
CA ASN A 196 1.59 -17.51 -21.20
C ASN A 196 1.22 -16.67 -22.41
N PRO A 197 0.90 -15.37 -22.25
CA PRO A 197 0.61 -14.51 -23.39
C PRO A 197 1.83 -14.44 -24.32
N LYS A 198 1.63 -14.15 -25.61
CA LYS A 198 2.72 -13.95 -26.56
C LYS A 198 3.57 -12.72 -26.19
N PHE A 199 4.55 -12.90 -25.32
CA PHE A 199 5.48 -11.82 -24.96
C PHE A 199 6.41 -11.47 -26.12
N LYS A 200 6.39 -10.21 -26.54
CA LYS A 200 7.54 -9.56 -27.18
C LYS A 200 8.40 -8.93 -26.09
N TYR A 201 9.32 -9.70 -25.50
CA TYR A 201 10.19 -9.15 -24.46
C TYR A 201 11.14 -8.10 -25.07
N ARG A 202 10.96 -6.85 -24.66
CA ARG A 202 11.85 -5.70 -24.81
C ARG A 202 12.14 -5.28 -26.26
N ILE A 203 11.61 -4.12 -26.61
CA ILE A 203 12.24 -3.27 -27.63
C ILE A 203 13.16 -2.32 -26.84
N ASP A 204 14.45 -2.30 -27.17
CA ASP A 204 15.44 -1.34 -26.63
C ASP A 204 15.62 -1.29 -25.10
N GLY A 205 15.24 -2.35 -24.40
CA GLY A 205 15.39 -2.45 -22.94
C GLY A 205 14.24 -1.85 -22.13
N VAL A 206 13.20 -1.36 -22.79
CA VAL A 206 11.92 -0.92 -22.20
C VAL A 206 10.99 -2.13 -22.05
N SER A 207 10.30 -2.22 -20.92
CA SER A 207 9.27 -3.22 -20.67
C SER A 207 7.94 -2.71 -21.20
N HIS A 208 7.38 -3.42 -22.17
CA HIS A 208 6.02 -3.18 -22.66
C HIS A 208 5.08 -4.23 -22.05
N VAL A 209 3.91 -3.78 -21.61
CA VAL A 209 2.79 -4.66 -21.25
C VAL A 209 2.21 -5.21 -22.56
N PRO A 210 2.09 -6.53 -22.73
CA PRO A 210 1.50 -7.11 -23.94
C PRO A 210 0.00 -6.80 -24.00
N GLU A 211 -0.58 -6.85 -25.20
CA GLU A 211 -2.04 -6.92 -25.34
C GLU A 211 -2.56 -8.23 -24.71
N ASP A 212 -3.82 -8.19 -24.29
CA ASP A 212 -4.52 -9.34 -23.71
C ASP A 212 -4.54 -10.52 -24.69
N ASP A 213 -4.01 -11.66 -24.24
CA ASP A 213 -3.95 -12.89 -25.04
C ASP A 213 -5.07 -13.85 -24.59
N PRO A 214 -5.99 -14.24 -25.50
CA PRO A 214 -7.07 -15.17 -25.18
C PRO A 214 -6.60 -16.50 -24.56
N ILE A 215 -5.34 -16.89 -24.77
CA ILE A 215 -4.78 -18.12 -24.17
C ILE A 215 -4.80 -18.12 -22.64
N VAL A 216 -4.83 -16.94 -22.01
CA VAL A 216 -4.87 -16.79 -20.55
C VAL A 216 -6.22 -16.32 -20.03
N TYR A 217 -7.26 -16.22 -20.87
CA TYR A 217 -8.59 -15.78 -20.42
C TYR A 217 -9.20 -16.80 -19.45
N VAL A 218 -9.88 -16.27 -18.43
CA VAL A 218 -10.58 -17.09 -17.43
C VAL A 218 -11.96 -17.50 -17.93
N SER A 219 -12.64 -16.59 -18.62
CA SER A 219 -13.99 -16.76 -19.15
C SER A 219 -14.16 -16.00 -20.47
N ASN A 220 -15.24 -16.31 -21.19
CA ASN A 220 -15.66 -15.54 -22.37
C ASN A 220 -16.20 -14.16 -21.94
N GLU A 221 -16.17 -13.20 -22.86
CA GLU A 221 -16.67 -11.84 -22.58
C GLU A 221 -18.14 -11.79 -22.20
N ASP A 222 -18.99 -12.60 -22.84
CA ASP A 222 -20.42 -12.61 -22.55
C ASP A 222 -20.77 -13.31 -21.21
N ASN A 223 -19.78 -13.78 -20.45
CA ASN A 223 -20.02 -14.39 -19.14
C ASN A 223 -20.35 -13.30 -18.11
N PRO A 224 -21.52 -13.32 -17.44
CA PRO A 224 -21.88 -12.32 -16.44
C PRO A 224 -20.97 -12.29 -15.21
N GLU A 225 -20.19 -13.35 -14.97
CA GLU A 225 -19.19 -13.43 -13.90
C GLU A 225 -17.79 -12.99 -14.36
N ASN A 226 -17.65 -12.46 -15.58
CA ASN A 226 -16.38 -11.95 -16.11
C ASN A 226 -15.99 -10.63 -15.44
N TRP A 227 -14.68 -10.37 -15.35
CA TRP A 227 -14.13 -9.14 -14.79
C TRP A 227 -13.15 -8.50 -15.76
N HIS A 228 -13.32 -7.20 -16.00
CA HIS A 228 -12.26 -6.38 -16.57
C HIS A 228 -11.41 -5.83 -15.42
N VAL A 229 -10.10 -6.11 -15.45
CA VAL A 229 -9.19 -5.75 -14.37
C VAL A 229 -8.00 -5.01 -14.96
N GLN A 230 -7.64 -3.88 -14.35
CA GLN A 230 -6.45 -3.11 -14.70
C GLN A 230 -5.55 -2.98 -13.49
N VAL A 231 -4.24 -3.23 -13.65
CA VAL A 231 -3.28 -3.09 -12.54
C VAL A 231 -2.69 -1.68 -12.51
N PHE A 232 -2.75 -1.05 -11.34
CA PHE A 232 -2.23 0.29 -11.08
C PHE A 232 -1.07 0.27 -10.08
N ARG A 233 -0.17 1.25 -10.16
CA ARG A 233 0.97 1.36 -9.25
C ARG A 233 1.27 2.79 -8.82
N SER A 234 1.98 2.88 -7.70
CA SER A 234 2.81 4.03 -7.34
C SER A 234 4.23 3.53 -7.30
N ILE A 235 5.06 3.88 -8.27
CA ILE A 235 6.44 3.39 -8.34
C ILE A 235 7.30 4.29 -9.25
N ASP A 236 8.61 4.35 -9.01
CA ASP A 236 9.52 5.10 -9.88
C ASP A 236 10.64 4.23 -10.45
N SER A 237 11.33 4.78 -11.46
CA SER A 237 12.53 4.21 -12.09
C SER A 237 13.68 3.89 -11.12
N GLY A 238 13.65 4.42 -9.89
CA GLY A 238 14.53 4.05 -8.79
C GLY A 238 14.25 2.65 -8.23
N SER A 239 13.05 2.10 -8.44
CA SER A 239 12.59 0.81 -7.92
C SER A 239 12.39 -0.27 -8.99
N VAL A 240 12.45 0.09 -10.27
CA VAL A 240 12.25 -0.85 -11.39
C VAL A 240 13.37 -0.78 -12.43
N LYS A 241 13.53 -1.86 -13.19
CA LYS A 241 14.26 -1.90 -14.46
C LYS A 241 13.26 -2.11 -15.60
N GLY A 242 13.35 -1.34 -16.67
CA GLY A 242 12.47 -1.44 -17.84
C GLY A 242 11.58 -0.21 -18.07
N PHE A 243 11.66 0.83 -17.25
CA PHE A 243 11.08 2.13 -17.59
C PHE A 243 11.86 2.80 -18.73
N PRO A 244 11.18 3.63 -19.55
CA PRO A 244 11.84 4.42 -20.58
C PRO A 244 12.88 5.38 -19.98
N LYS A 245 13.81 5.83 -20.82
CA LYS A 245 14.90 6.74 -20.40
C LYS A 245 14.61 8.20 -20.75
N PHE A 246 13.83 8.43 -21.79
CA PHE A 246 13.53 9.76 -22.31
C PHE A 246 12.10 10.16 -21.94
N GLU A 247 11.89 11.46 -21.77
CA GLU A 247 10.62 12.05 -21.34
C GLU A 247 9.48 11.73 -22.30
N ASN A 248 9.68 11.94 -23.62
CA ASN A 248 8.65 11.62 -24.63
C ASN A 248 8.19 10.15 -24.59
N ASP A 249 9.12 9.21 -24.35
CA ASP A 249 8.79 7.79 -24.27
C ASP A 249 8.04 7.46 -22.95
N ALA A 250 8.33 8.20 -21.88
CA ALA A 250 7.61 8.09 -20.61
C ALA A 250 6.18 8.60 -20.74
N GLU A 251 6.00 9.77 -21.36
CA GLU A 251 4.67 10.36 -21.61
C GLU A 251 3.82 9.47 -22.52
N ALA A 252 4.41 8.84 -23.53
CA ALA A 252 3.73 7.89 -24.41
C ALA A 252 3.21 6.63 -23.67
N LEU A 253 3.75 6.35 -22.48
CA LEU A 253 3.30 5.28 -21.59
C LEU A 253 2.50 5.80 -20.38
N HIS A 254 2.06 7.07 -20.42
CA HIS A 254 1.35 7.74 -19.33
C HIS A 254 2.13 7.78 -18.01
N LEU A 255 3.46 7.81 -18.09
CA LEU A 255 4.36 7.99 -16.96
C LEU A 255 4.77 9.46 -16.85
N GLU A 256 4.90 9.96 -15.63
CA GLU A 256 5.38 11.31 -15.37
C GLU A 256 6.90 11.35 -15.27
N TYR A 257 7.50 12.48 -15.66
CA TYR A 257 8.92 12.74 -15.48
C TYR A 257 9.13 13.80 -14.38
N ASP A 258 9.53 13.38 -13.17
CA ASP A 258 9.78 14.27 -12.03
C ASP A 258 11.26 14.18 -11.60
N LYS A 259 11.95 15.32 -11.53
CA LYS A 259 13.33 15.44 -11.00
C LYS A 259 14.31 14.38 -11.54
N ARG A 260 14.21 14.03 -12.84
CA ARG A 260 15.00 13.00 -13.54
C ARG A 260 14.65 11.54 -13.21
N LEU A 261 13.45 11.30 -12.70
CA LEU A 261 12.88 9.97 -12.52
C LEU A 261 11.63 9.86 -13.37
N VAL A 262 11.50 8.74 -14.05
CA VAL A 262 10.21 8.29 -14.57
C VAL A 262 9.40 7.73 -13.42
N VAL A 263 8.16 8.19 -13.27
CA VAL A 263 7.25 7.92 -12.15
C VAL A 263 5.91 7.42 -12.69
N ASP A 264 5.46 6.31 -12.14
CA ASP A 264 4.11 5.78 -12.29
C ASP A 264 3.29 6.22 -11.06
N LYS A 265 2.23 7.00 -11.29
CA LYS A 265 1.25 7.42 -10.27
C LYS A 265 -0.16 6.95 -10.65
N SER A 266 -0.25 5.88 -11.44
CA SER A 266 -1.51 5.39 -11.98
C SER A 266 -2.55 5.05 -10.91
N ILE A 267 -2.16 4.72 -9.67
CA ILE A 267 -3.11 4.57 -8.55
C ILE A 267 -3.86 5.86 -8.26
N GLN A 268 -3.15 6.99 -8.13
CA GLN A 268 -3.81 8.27 -7.86
C GLN A 268 -4.71 8.65 -9.05
N THR A 269 -4.23 8.45 -10.27
CA THR A 269 -5.03 8.70 -11.49
C THR A 269 -6.30 7.85 -11.51
N ALA A 270 -6.22 6.56 -11.16
CA ALA A 270 -7.37 5.67 -11.11
C ALA A 270 -8.40 6.15 -10.07
N TYR A 271 -7.96 6.43 -8.84
CA TYR A 271 -8.85 7.00 -7.80
C TYR A 271 -9.58 8.25 -8.32
N ILE A 272 -8.86 9.20 -8.93
CA ILE A 272 -9.47 10.43 -9.47
C ILE A 272 -10.52 10.11 -10.53
N GLN A 273 -10.22 9.25 -11.51
CA GLN A 273 -11.14 8.92 -12.59
C GLN A 273 -12.40 8.21 -12.08
N ILE A 274 -12.24 7.26 -11.15
CA ILE A 274 -13.34 6.53 -10.54
C ILE A 274 -14.24 7.48 -9.75
N ILE A 275 -13.66 8.34 -8.90
CA ILE A 275 -14.41 9.35 -8.14
C ILE A 275 -15.19 10.27 -9.08
N ARG A 276 -14.55 10.76 -10.15
CA ARG A 276 -15.18 11.64 -11.14
C ARG A 276 -16.30 10.95 -11.92
N SER A 277 -16.25 9.63 -12.07
CA SER A 277 -17.26 8.85 -12.78
C SER A 277 -18.45 8.48 -11.89
N ALA A 278 -18.28 8.50 -10.55
CA ALA A 278 -19.31 8.12 -9.59
C ALA A 278 -20.64 8.90 -9.76
N GLN A 279 -21.75 8.16 -9.69
CA GLN A 279 -23.11 8.61 -9.92
C GLN A 279 -23.99 8.58 -8.67
N HIS A 280 -23.84 7.59 -7.80
CA HIS A 280 -24.75 7.30 -6.69
C HIS A 280 -24.08 7.31 -5.33
N PHE A 281 -22.99 6.58 -5.14
CA PHE A 281 -22.26 6.58 -3.87
C PHE A 281 -20.81 6.11 -4.02
N ILE A 282 -20.01 6.45 -3.00
CA ILE A 282 -18.65 5.96 -2.85
C ILE A 282 -18.51 5.40 -1.42
N TYR A 283 -18.02 4.19 -1.29
CA TYR A 283 -17.66 3.56 -0.03
C TYR A 283 -16.15 3.32 0.01
N ILE A 284 -15.47 3.81 1.05
CA ILE A 284 -14.01 3.72 1.20
C ILE A 284 -13.72 3.07 2.54
N GLU A 285 -12.82 2.09 2.54
CA GLU A 285 -12.11 1.66 3.75
C GLU A 285 -10.62 1.90 3.55
N ASN A 286 -10.01 2.71 4.43
CA ASN A 286 -8.61 3.05 4.30
C ASN A 286 -7.92 3.24 5.65
N GLN A 287 -6.68 2.76 5.77
CA GLN A 287 -5.87 2.97 6.98
C GLN A 287 -5.57 4.45 7.26
N TYR A 288 -5.44 5.27 6.21
CA TYR A 288 -5.22 6.70 6.34
C TYR A 288 -6.18 7.46 5.44
N PHE A 289 -6.58 8.64 5.88
CA PHE A 289 -7.37 9.56 5.07
C PHE A 289 -6.86 11.00 5.28
N LEU A 290 -5.85 11.39 4.50
CA LEU A 290 -5.30 12.73 4.55
C LEU A 290 -4.73 13.15 3.18
N GLY A 291 -4.94 14.42 2.81
CA GLY A 291 -4.49 14.91 1.52
C GLY A 291 -5.13 16.23 1.13
N SER A 292 -4.78 16.68 -0.08
CA SER A 292 -5.17 17.97 -0.63
C SER A 292 -4.76 19.14 0.29
N SER A 293 -3.53 19.08 0.83
CA SER A 293 -3.07 20.06 1.83
C SER A 293 -3.09 21.49 1.33
N TYR A 294 -2.90 21.73 0.04
CA TYR A 294 -3.03 23.05 -0.57
C TYR A 294 -4.38 23.76 -0.30
N ALA A 295 -5.41 23.02 0.13
CA ALA A 295 -6.73 23.54 0.48
C ALA A 295 -7.04 23.49 1.99
N TRP A 296 -6.10 23.07 2.84
CA TRP A 296 -6.27 23.14 4.30
C TRP A 296 -6.27 24.60 4.77
N LEU A 297 -6.95 24.86 5.89
CA LEU A 297 -7.03 26.20 6.49
C LEU A 297 -5.66 26.62 7.05
N ASP A 298 -5.00 25.69 7.73
CA ASP A 298 -3.64 25.82 8.24
C ASP A 298 -2.71 24.84 7.52
N TYR A 299 -1.41 25.15 7.46
CA TYR A 299 -0.37 24.27 6.86
C TYR A 299 -0.63 23.89 5.39
N ASN A 300 -1.05 24.86 4.58
CA ASN A 300 -1.37 24.61 3.17
C ASN A 300 -0.15 24.25 2.29
N ASP A 301 1.07 24.39 2.82
CA ASP A 301 2.33 24.01 2.21
C ASP A 301 2.90 22.69 2.77
N ALA A 302 2.11 21.90 3.52
CA ALA A 302 2.53 20.63 4.12
C ALA A 302 2.99 19.55 3.11
N GLY A 303 2.73 19.75 1.81
CA GLY A 303 3.18 18.87 0.73
C GLY A 303 2.46 17.52 0.66
N ALA A 304 1.23 17.46 1.16
CA ALA A 304 0.30 16.34 1.00
C ALA A 304 -0.70 16.62 -0.13
N ASP A 305 -0.16 16.86 -1.33
CA ASP A 305 -0.89 17.44 -2.47
C ASP A 305 -1.74 16.45 -3.28
N ASN A 306 -1.90 15.20 -2.82
CA ASN A 306 -2.76 14.23 -3.50
C ASN A 306 -4.21 14.76 -3.58
N LEU A 307 -4.88 14.47 -4.69
CA LEU A 307 -6.16 15.09 -5.02
C LEU A 307 -7.39 14.39 -4.42
N ILE A 308 -7.22 13.22 -3.78
CA ILE A 308 -8.34 12.32 -3.47
C ILE A 308 -9.39 12.97 -2.56
N PRO A 309 -9.03 13.61 -1.42
CA PRO A 309 -10.02 14.28 -0.59
C PRO A 309 -10.76 15.42 -1.30
N MET A 310 -10.05 16.23 -2.10
CA MET A 310 -10.67 17.32 -2.84
C MET A 310 -11.60 16.82 -3.95
N GLU A 311 -11.22 15.78 -4.70
CA GLU A 311 -12.09 15.20 -5.73
C GLU A 311 -13.40 14.64 -5.14
N LEU A 312 -13.35 14.01 -3.96
CA LEU A 312 -14.54 13.56 -3.25
C LEU A 312 -15.44 14.74 -2.86
N ALA A 313 -14.87 15.78 -2.25
CA ALA A 313 -15.64 16.98 -1.86
C ALA A 313 -16.26 17.65 -3.09
N LEU A 314 -15.50 17.80 -4.18
CA LEU A 314 -15.99 18.40 -5.42
C LEU A 314 -17.07 17.54 -6.09
N LYS A 315 -16.92 16.21 -6.10
CA LYS A 315 -17.97 15.30 -6.57
C LYS A 315 -19.26 15.49 -5.78
N ILE A 316 -19.20 15.54 -4.46
CA ILE A 316 -20.37 15.83 -3.61
C ILE A 316 -20.98 17.19 -3.98
N THR A 317 -20.18 18.26 -4.08
CA THR A 317 -20.71 19.58 -4.45
C THR A 317 -21.39 19.59 -5.82
N SER A 318 -20.87 18.83 -6.79
CA SER A 318 -21.48 18.70 -8.11
C SER A 318 -22.87 18.06 -8.05
N LYS A 319 -23.04 17.02 -7.21
CA LYS A 319 -24.31 16.32 -7.01
C LYS A 319 -25.31 17.17 -6.22
N ILE A 320 -24.85 17.94 -5.24
CA ILE A 320 -25.66 18.96 -4.55
C ILE A 320 -26.23 19.98 -5.56
N ARG A 321 -25.39 20.55 -6.43
CA ARG A 321 -25.81 21.50 -7.47
C ARG A 321 -26.83 20.89 -8.43
N ALA A 322 -26.60 19.64 -8.82
CA ALA A 322 -27.51 18.90 -9.70
C ALA A 322 -28.81 18.45 -8.99
N LYS A 323 -28.90 18.59 -7.66
CA LYS A 323 -29.99 18.04 -6.83
C LYS A 323 -30.13 16.52 -6.98
N GLU A 324 -29.01 15.84 -7.17
CA GLU A 324 -28.93 14.40 -7.28
C GLU A 324 -28.53 13.78 -5.95
N ARG A 325 -29.15 12.65 -5.60
CA ARG A 325 -28.79 11.91 -4.40
C ARG A 325 -27.38 11.33 -4.57
N PHE A 326 -26.50 11.67 -3.63
CA PHE A 326 -25.15 11.14 -3.61
C PHE A 326 -24.62 11.06 -2.17
N ALA A 327 -23.88 10.00 -1.84
CA ALA A 327 -23.28 9.85 -0.52
C ALA A 327 -21.87 9.25 -0.59
N VAL A 328 -21.01 9.67 0.32
CA VAL A 328 -19.66 9.14 0.52
C VAL A 328 -19.55 8.64 1.96
N TYR A 329 -19.11 7.39 2.10
CA TYR A 329 -18.90 6.73 3.38
C TYR A 329 -17.43 6.35 3.49
N VAL A 330 -16.75 6.80 4.54
CA VAL A 330 -15.32 6.56 4.76
C VAL A 330 -15.14 5.86 6.09
N VAL A 331 -14.55 4.66 6.07
CA VAL A 331 -14.18 3.89 7.25
C VAL A 331 -12.67 3.94 7.41
N ILE A 332 -12.23 4.46 8.55
CA ILE A 332 -10.82 4.66 8.92
C ILE A 332 -10.58 4.07 10.32
N PRO A 333 -9.34 3.74 10.70
CA PRO A 333 -9.09 3.28 12.07
C PRO A 333 -9.38 4.41 13.06
N MET A 334 -9.76 4.05 14.30
CA MET A 334 -10.04 5.05 15.34
C MET A 334 -8.84 5.95 15.61
N TRP A 335 -7.63 5.39 15.52
CA TRP A 335 -6.36 6.08 15.37
C TRP A 335 -5.37 5.21 14.57
N PRO A 336 -4.32 5.78 13.98
CA PRO A 336 -3.25 5.01 13.36
C PRO A 336 -2.58 4.05 14.35
N GLU A 337 -2.14 2.87 13.90
CA GLU A 337 -1.53 1.86 14.77
C GLU A 337 -0.34 2.38 15.58
N GLY A 338 -0.30 1.96 16.85
CA GLY A 338 0.69 2.30 17.87
C GLY A 338 0.10 3.22 18.96
N ASP A 339 0.95 3.78 19.82
CA ASP A 339 0.50 4.60 20.96
C ASP A 339 -0.16 5.91 20.45
N PRO A 340 -1.47 6.10 20.65
CA PRO A 340 -2.18 7.29 20.19
C PRO A 340 -1.67 8.57 20.83
N LYS A 341 -0.93 8.51 21.95
CA LYS A 341 -0.36 9.67 22.64
C LYS A 341 0.99 10.11 22.08
N SER A 342 1.60 9.29 21.22
CA SER A 342 2.90 9.62 20.64
C SER A 342 2.79 10.78 19.65
N GLY A 343 3.88 11.55 19.52
CA GLY A 343 3.96 12.68 18.59
C GLY A 343 3.56 12.31 17.15
N PRO A 344 4.15 11.28 16.52
CA PRO A 344 3.81 10.90 15.15
C PRO A 344 2.32 10.56 14.95
N MET A 345 1.67 9.90 15.91
CA MET A 345 0.25 9.54 15.82
C MET A 345 -0.65 10.77 15.96
N GLN A 346 -0.33 11.67 16.90
CA GLN A 346 -1.03 12.94 17.05
C GLN A 346 -0.91 13.82 15.80
N GLU A 347 0.26 13.82 15.16
CA GLU A 347 0.46 14.50 13.89
C GLU A 347 -0.44 13.87 12.82
N ILE A 348 -0.41 12.56 12.60
CA ILE A 348 -1.31 11.96 11.58
C ILE A 348 -2.79 12.28 11.85
N LEU A 349 -3.23 12.28 13.12
CA LEU A 349 -4.60 12.63 13.50
C LEU A 349 -4.95 14.10 13.22
N TYR A 350 -4.02 15.03 13.42
CA TYR A 350 -4.22 16.42 12.98
C TYR A 350 -4.24 16.51 11.44
N TRP A 351 -3.44 15.69 10.75
CA TRP A 351 -3.39 15.43 9.32
C TRP A 351 -4.79 15.25 8.73
N GLN A 352 -5.42 14.25 9.34
CA GLN A 352 -6.76 13.79 9.04
C GLN A 352 -7.81 14.85 9.41
N SER A 353 -7.68 15.53 10.56
CA SER A 353 -8.66 16.54 10.97
C SER A 353 -8.68 17.75 10.03
N GLN A 354 -7.52 18.23 9.56
CA GLN A 354 -7.43 19.30 8.57
C GLN A 354 -8.08 18.90 7.24
N THR A 355 -7.85 17.66 6.81
CA THR A 355 -8.45 17.11 5.59
C THR A 355 -9.98 17.02 5.72
N MET A 356 -10.48 16.47 6.83
CA MET A 356 -11.93 16.36 7.08
C MET A 356 -12.59 17.74 7.16
N GLN A 357 -11.96 18.69 7.86
CA GLN A 357 -12.47 20.06 7.98
C GLN A 357 -12.56 20.74 6.61
N MET A 358 -11.51 20.63 5.79
CA MET A 358 -11.50 21.18 4.43
C MET A 358 -12.65 20.61 3.59
N MET A 359 -12.89 19.30 3.63
CA MET A 359 -13.98 18.67 2.87
C MET A 359 -15.36 19.14 3.34
N TYR A 360 -15.62 19.14 4.65
CA TYR A 360 -16.88 19.60 5.20
C TYR A 360 -17.13 21.08 4.91
N ASP A 361 -16.10 21.91 4.95
CA ASP A 361 -16.18 23.33 4.61
C ASP A 361 -16.58 23.54 3.14
N VAL A 362 -15.99 22.80 2.22
CA VAL A 362 -16.33 22.85 0.78
C VAL A 362 -17.81 22.47 0.57
N ILE A 363 -18.26 21.40 1.22
CA ILE A 363 -19.65 20.92 1.14
C ILE A 363 -20.63 21.92 1.77
N ALA A 364 -20.32 22.43 2.96
CA ALA A 364 -21.17 23.39 3.68
C ALA A 364 -21.33 24.70 2.92
N ARG A 365 -20.25 25.21 2.29
CA ARG A 365 -20.33 26.39 1.42
C ARG A 365 -21.26 26.17 0.23
N GLU A 366 -21.24 24.98 -0.36
CA GLU A 366 -22.13 24.66 -1.47
C GLU A 366 -23.60 24.54 -1.03
N LEU A 367 -23.87 23.86 0.09
CA LEU A 367 -25.23 23.78 0.63
C LEU A 367 -25.82 25.16 0.89
N LYS A 368 -24.99 26.09 1.40
CA LYS A 368 -25.38 27.49 1.61
C LYS A 368 -25.61 28.24 0.29
N SER A 369 -24.79 28.02 -0.74
CA SER A 369 -24.92 28.72 -2.03
C SER A 369 -26.21 28.33 -2.75
N VAL A 370 -26.63 27.07 -2.65
CA VAL A 370 -27.89 26.57 -3.24
C VAL A 370 -29.09 26.70 -2.31
N GLN A 371 -28.93 27.34 -1.14
CA GLN A 371 -29.98 27.52 -0.12
C GLN A 371 -30.64 26.21 0.33
N SER A 372 -29.85 25.13 0.42
CA SER A 372 -30.33 23.83 0.92
C SER A 372 -30.36 23.81 2.45
N ASN A 373 -31.38 23.16 3.01
CA ASN A 373 -31.48 22.87 4.45
C ASN A 373 -30.83 21.53 4.85
N ALA A 374 -30.21 20.82 3.91
CA ALA A 374 -29.53 19.57 4.19
C ALA A 374 -28.26 19.79 5.05
N HIS A 375 -27.85 18.76 5.78
CA HIS A 375 -26.65 18.78 6.60
C HIS A 375 -25.46 18.19 5.80
N PRO A 376 -24.20 18.65 5.98
CA PRO A 376 -23.05 18.04 5.31
C PRO A 376 -22.91 16.52 5.54
N LEU A 377 -23.34 16.03 6.72
CA LEU A 377 -23.38 14.60 7.04
C LEU A 377 -24.40 13.79 6.23
N ASP A 378 -25.35 14.44 5.54
CA ASP A 378 -26.23 13.74 4.60
C ASP A 378 -25.46 13.27 3.35
N TYR A 379 -24.25 13.79 3.13
CA TYR A 379 -23.42 13.52 1.94
C TYR A 379 -22.06 12.90 2.26
N LEU A 380 -21.42 13.26 3.36
CA LEU A 380 -20.09 12.76 3.73
C LEU A 380 -20.09 12.24 5.15
N ASN A 381 -19.73 10.98 5.33
CA ASN A 381 -19.72 10.32 6.64
C ASN A 381 -18.39 9.63 6.89
N PHE A 382 -17.85 9.82 8.10
CA PHE A 382 -16.66 9.12 8.58
C PHE A 382 -17.01 8.20 9.75
N TYR A 383 -16.51 6.97 9.69
CA TYR A 383 -16.69 5.95 10.71
C TYR A 383 -15.35 5.33 11.08
N CYS A 384 -15.34 4.66 12.23
CA CYS A 384 -14.29 3.73 12.62
C CYS A 384 -14.92 2.46 13.18
N LEU A 385 -14.14 1.39 13.24
CA LEU A 385 -14.60 0.09 13.74
C LEU A 385 -14.17 -0.15 15.19
N GLY A 386 -15.02 -0.79 15.96
CA GLY A 386 -14.74 -1.11 17.35
C GLY A 386 -15.47 -2.37 17.81
N LYS A 387 -14.84 -3.14 18.69
CA LYS A 387 -15.40 -4.32 19.31
C LYS A 387 -15.55 -4.09 20.81
N ARG A 388 -16.67 -4.56 21.36
CA ARG A 388 -16.84 -4.79 22.79
C ARG A 388 -17.27 -6.23 22.98
N GLU A 389 -16.61 -6.95 23.87
CA GLU A 389 -16.77 -8.40 24.02
C GLU A 389 -16.74 -8.78 25.50
N GLN A 390 -17.49 -9.81 25.91
CA GLN A 390 -17.36 -10.35 27.27
C GLN A 390 -16.12 -11.24 27.38
N PHE A 391 -15.66 -11.49 28.60
CA PHE A 391 -14.58 -12.47 28.81
C PHE A 391 -15.11 -13.90 28.62
N PRO A 392 -14.25 -14.85 28.19
CA PRO A 392 -14.62 -16.26 28.06
C PRO A 392 -15.03 -16.89 29.40
N ASP A 393 -14.41 -16.49 30.51
CA ASP A 393 -14.67 -16.96 31.88
C ASP A 393 -14.49 -15.84 32.93
N HIS A 394 -14.96 -16.07 34.17
CA HIS A 394 -15.12 -15.06 35.24
C HIS A 394 -13.83 -14.58 35.95
N ASP A 395 -12.64 -15.08 35.60
CA ASP A 395 -11.41 -14.70 36.30
C ASP A 395 -10.79 -13.43 35.74
N MET A 396 -11.06 -12.31 36.44
CA MET A 396 -10.38 -11.03 36.19
C MET A 396 -8.92 -11.13 36.63
N PRO A 397 -7.94 -10.81 35.76
CA PRO A 397 -6.55 -10.73 36.16
C PRO A 397 -6.33 -9.68 37.25
N ALA A 398 -5.51 -10.03 38.24
CA ALA A 398 -5.10 -9.15 39.32
C ALA A 398 -4.04 -8.14 38.88
N THR A 399 -4.33 -6.84 39.09
CA THR A 399 -3.43 -5.67 38.98
C THR A 399 -2.79 -5.41 37.59
N ASN A 400 -2.62 -4.14 37.22
CA ASN A 400 -1.93 -3.69 35.99
C ASN A 400 -2.63 -4.00 34.63
N VAL A 401 -3.98 -4.01 34.60
CA VAL A 401 -4.76 -4.10 33.35
C VAL A 401 -4.98 -2.72 32.72
N THR A 402 -5.03 -2.67 31.38
CA THR A 402 -5.40 -1.45 30.64
C THR A 402 -6.88 -1.10 30.81
N ASP A 403 -7.24 0.16 30.59
CA ASP A 403 -8.66 0.57 30.55
C ASP A 403 -9.45 -0.17 29.46
N SER A 404 -8.81 -0.47 28.33
CA SER A 404 -9.43 -1.24 27.24
C SER A 404 -9.79 -2.65 27.68
N TYR A 405 -8.92 -3.30 28.47
CA TYR A 405 -9.21 -4.59 29.09
C TYR A 405 -10.34 -4.46 30.12
N LYS A 406 -10.25 -3.49 31.05
CA LYS A 406 -11.26 -3.26 32.10
C LYS A 406 -12.66 -3.02 31.54
N PHE A 407 -12.78 -2.20 30.49
CA PHE A 407 -14.06 -1.85 29.86
C PHE A 407 -14.44 -2.78 28.71
N LYS A 408 -13.62 -3.81 28.47
CA LYS A 408 -13.82 -4.91 27.55
C LYS A 408 -14.03 -4.49 26.10
N ARG A 409 -13.31 -3.46 25.66
CA ARG A 409 -13.47 -2.85 24.32
C ARG A 409 -12.14 -2.44 23.72
N PHE A 410 -12.06 -2.51 22.40
CA PHE A 410 -10.94 -1.97 21.64
C PHE A 410 -11.36 -1.64 20.21
N MET A 411 -10.55 -0.86 19.49
CA MET A 411 -10.79 -0.64 18.07
C MET A 411 -10.53 -1.94 17.28
N ILE A 412 -11.29 -2.15 16.22
CA ILE A 412 -10.92 -3.07 15.15
C ILE A 412 -10.07 -2.23 14.19
N TYR A 413 -8.83 -2.64 13.96
CA TYR A 413 -7.92 -1.83 13.16
C TYR A 413 -8.24 -1.98 11.67
N VAL A 414 -8.67 -0.88 11.06
CA VAL A 414 -8.93 -0.81 9.62
C VAL A 414 -7.59 -0.64 8.92
N HIS A 415 -7.04 -1.75 8.44
CA HIS A 415 -5.86 -1.77 7.59
C HIS A 415 -6.22 -1.87 6.10
N ALA A 416 -7.49 -1.99 5.76
CA ALA A 416 -7.96 -1.98 4.38
C ALA A 416 -7.41 -0.79 3.56
N LYS A 417 -7.33 -0.97 2.23
CA LYS A 417 -7.08 0.09 1.26
C LYS A 417 -7.91 -0.15 0.01
N GLY A 418 -9.18 0.22 0.06
CA GLY A 418 -10.05 0.07 -1.10
C GLY A 418 -11.21 1.04 -1.15
N MET A 419 -11.88 1.01 -2.29
CA MET A 419 -12.98 1.88 -2.65
C MET A 419 -13.96 1.10 -3.52
N VAL A 420 -15.24 1.13 -3.16
CA VAL A 420 -16.36 0.62 -3.98
C VAL A 420 -17.16 1.83 -4.46
N VAL A 421 -17.49 1.86 -5.74
CA VAL A 421 -18.27 2.93 -6.36
C VAL A 421 -19.47 2.34 -7.08
N ASP A 422 -20.65 2.85 -6.76
CA ASP A 422 -21.93 2.54 -7.40
C ASP A 422 -22.29 1.04 -7.51
N ASP A 423 -21.70 0.20 -6.66
CA ASP A 423 -21.78 -1.27 -6.74
C ASP A 423 -21.33 -1.88 -8.10
N GLU A 424 -20.57 -1.11 -8.89
CA GLU A 424 -20.11 -1.52 -10.23
C GLU A 424 -18.59 -1.52 -10.38
N TYR A 425 -17.88 -0.75 -9.55
CA TYR A 425 -16.43 -0.65 -9.59
C TYR A 425 -15.81 -0.88 -8.21
N VAL A 426 -14.73 -1.67 -8.17
CA VAL A 426 -13.89 -1.85 -6.98
C VAL A 426 -12.45 -1.48 -7.32
N LEU A 427 -11.83 -0.69 -6.45
CA LEU A 427 -10.40 -0.42 -6.45
C LEU A 427 -9.83 -0.92 -5.13
N MET A 428 -8.82 -1.79 -5.16
CA MET A 428 -8.19 -2.26 -3.93
C MET A 428 -6.70 -2.59 -4.11
N GLY A 429 -5.94 -2.44 -3.04
CA GLY A 429 -4.50 -2.70 -3.10
C GLY A 429 -3.77 -2.40 -1.80
N SER A 430 -2.56 -1.87 -1.93
CA SER A 430 -1.71 -1.52 -0.78
C SER A 430 -1.70 -0.02 -0.46
N ALA A 431 -2.23 0.82 -1.35
CA ALA A 431 -2.09 2.27 -1.31
C ALA A 431 -3.05 2.96 -0.33
N ASN A 432 -2.48 3.62 0.66
CA ASN A 432 -3.25 4.44 1.59
C ASN A 432 -3.67 5.78 0.97
N ILE A 433 -4.77 6.40 1.44
CA ILE A 433 -5.13 7.77 1.04
C ILE A 433 -4.26 8.74 1.85
N ASN A 434 -3.00 8.85 1.43
CA ASN A 434 -2.01 9.80 1.91
C ASN A 434 -0.97 10.10 0.82
N GLN A 435 -0.13 11.10 1.04
CA GLN A 435 0.91 11.42 0.07
C GLN A 435 1.94 10.32 -0.10
N ARG A 436 2.22 9.54 0.95
CA ARG A 436 3.23 8.48 0.95
C ARG A 436 2.90 7.41 -0.10
N SER A 437 1.64 7.05 -0.25
CA SER A 437 1.18 6.06 -1.22
C SER A 437 0.79 6.67 -2.57
N MET A 438 0.25 7.89 -2.61
CA MET A 438 -0.26 8.50 -3.87
C MET A 438 0.81 9.19 -4.73
N ALA A 439 1.99 9.47 -4.19
CA ALA A 439 3.00 10.28 -4.87
C ALA A 439 3.84 9.54 -5.93
N GLY A 440 3.85 8.20 -5.99
CA GLY A 440 4.72 7.41 -6.89
C GLY A 440 6.23 7.43 -6.55
N THR A 441 6.75 8.56 -6.06
CA THR A 441 8.17 8.77 -5.68
C THR A 441 8.46 8.46 -4.21
N LYS A 442 7.43 8.18 -3.41
CA LYS A 442 7.52 7.87 -1.97
C LYS A 442 7.52 6.35 -1.76
N ASP A 443 6.48 5.78 -1.16
CA ASP A 443 6.39 4.33 -1.03
C ASP A 443 6.01 3.70 -2.37
N THR A 444 6.46 2.46 -2.61
CA THR A 444 5.99 1.71 -3.79
C THR A 444 4.72 0.95 -3.46
N GLU A 445 3.67 1.10 -4.25
CA GLU A 445 2.34 0.52 -4.05
C GLU A 445 1.85 -0.22 -5.29
N ILE A 446 0.84 -1.06 -5.13
CA ILE A 446 0.14 -1.77 -6.19
C ILE A 446 -1.36 -1.85 -5.86
N ALA A 447 -2.21 -1.72 -6.87
CA ALA A 447 -3.66 -1.87 -6.76
C ALA A 447 -4.23 -2.48 -8.05
N MET A 448 -5.48 -2.91 -7.99
CA MET A 448 -6.31 -3.25 -9.14
C MET A 448 -7.65 -2.55 -9.05
#